data_AF-A0A7L8AD42-F1
#
_entry.id   AF-A0A7L8AD42-F1
#
_cell.length_a   1.000
_cell.length_b   1.000
_cell.length_c   1.000
_cell.angle_alpha   90.00
_cell.angle_beta   90.00
_cell.angle_gamma   90.00
#
_symmetry.space_group_name_H-M   'P 1'
#
loop_
_entity.id
_entity.type
_entity.pdbx_description
1 polymer ?
#
loop_
_entity_poly.entity_id
_entity_poly.type
_entity_poly.pdbx_seq_one_letter_code
_entity_poly.pdbx_strand_id
1 'polypeptide(L)'
;MKLKATTYRTLSGTKEIIELPKKHSAQWVIYEDNKPKYFVDCFKLEIESNAIMNNLVLCNKEPIEDVLEKINKRNNINLSIPKISRIGFKKKLKSVFTNLDLQPIPEKWLAYSL
;
A
#
# COMPACT_ATOMS: atom_id res chain seq x y z
N MET A 1 3.39 6.80 -11.86
CA MET A 1 4.36 7.45 -10.93
C MET A 1 5.70 6.69 -10.89
N LYS A 2 6.80 7.34 -10.51
CA LYS A 2 8.12 6.71 -10.41
C LYS A 2 8.29 5.98 -9.07
N LEU A 3 8.51 4.68 -9.13
CA LEU A 3 8.65 3.77 -7.97
C LEU A 3 9.99 3.03 -8.01
N LYS A 4 10.32 2.32 -6.94
CA LYS A 4 11.47 1.41 -6.87
C LYS A 4 10.98 -0.02 -6.75
N ALA A 5 11.32 -0.85 -7.73
CA ALA A 5 11.21 -2.29 -7.61
C ALA A 5 12.48 -2.82 -6.92
N THR A 6 12.35 -3.21 -5.65
CA THR A 6 13.44 -3.75 -4.85
C THR A 6 13.27 -5.26 -4.70
N THR A 7 14.27 -6.04 -5.11
CA THR A 7 14.30 -7.48 -4.87
C THR A 7 15.10 -7.79 -3.62
N TYR A 8 14.49 -8.54 -2.71
CA TYR A 8 15.10 -9.03 -1.48
C TYR A 8 15.30 -10.54 -1.57
N ARG A 9 16.46 -11.02 -1.11
CA ARG A 9 16.63 -12.42 -0.69
C ARG A 9 16.12 -12.55 0.74
N THR A 10 15.20 -13.47 0.95
CA THR A 10 14.65 -13.88 2.25
C THR A 10 14.94 -15.37 2.47
N LEU A 11 14.66 -15.90 3.65
CA LEU A 11 14.85 -17.32 3.94
C LEU A 11 14.05 -18.23 3.00
N SER A 12 12.84 -17.82 2.61
CA SER A 12 11.94 -18.59 1.75
C SER A 12 12.16 -18.35 0.24
N GLY A 13 13.20 -17.61 -0.15
CA GLY A 13 13.52 -17.32 -1.55
C GLY A 13 13.64 -15.82 -1.85
N THR A 14 13.39 -15.43 -3.08
CA THR A 14 13.46 -14.02 -3.51
C THR A 14 12.07 -13.41 -3.61
N LYS A 15 11.91 -12.20 -3.09
CA LYS A 15 10.68 -11.42 -3.18
C LYS A 15 10.95 -10.04 -3.74
N GLU A 16 10.19 -9.64 -4.74
CA GLU A 16 10.20 -8.27 -5.25
C GLU A 16 9.10 -7.45 -4.57
N ILE A 17 9.43 -6.22 -4.22
CA ILE A 17 8.51 -5.27 -3.59
C ILE A 17 8.64 -3.92 -4.29
N ILE A 18 7.48 -3.31 -4.52
CA ILE A 18 7.37 -1.95 -5.02
C ILE A 18 7.36 -1.00 -3.83
N GLU A 19 8.34 -0.11 -3.79
CA GLU A 19 8.53 0.88 -2.75
C GLU A 19 8.53 2.30 -3.33
N LEU A 20 8.14 3.27 -2.50
CA LEU A 20 8.31 4.68 -2.84
C LEU A 20 9.80 5.05 -2.86
N PRO A 21 10.27 5.89 -3.80
CA PRO A 21 11.66 6.31 -3.85
C PRO A 21 12.16 7.00 -2.58
N LYS A 22 11.26 7.75 -1.95
CA LYS A 22 11.41 8.39 -0.64
C LYS A 22 10.28 7.88 0.25
N LYS A 23 10.59 7.60 1.52
CA LYS A 23 9.57 7.23 2.50
C LYS A 23 8.86 8.50 2.94
N HIS A 24 7.54 8.51 2.78
CA HIS A 24 6.67 9.53 3.33
C HIS A 24 5.74 8.85 4.33
N SER A 25 5.51 9.50 5.48
CA SER A 25 4.39 9.12 6.34
C SER A 25 3.09 9.30 5.55
N ALA A 26 2.09 8.48 5.84
CA ALA A 26 0.77 8.59 5.24
C ALA A 26 0.66 8.35 3.71
N GLN A 27 1.67 7.70 3.11
CA GLN A 27 1.64 7.29 1.71
C GLN A 27 1.97 5.81 1.56
N TRP A 28 1.18 5.09 0.76
CA TRP A 28 1.34 3.64 0.61
C TRP A 28 1.06 3.16 -0.82
N VAL A 29 1.88 2.20 -1.26
CA VAL A 29 1.53 1.32 -2.36
C VAL A 29 0.72 0.18 -1.78
N ILE A 30 -0.53 0.05 -2.22
CA ILE A 30 -1.45 -0.99 -1.78
C ILE A 30 -1.51 -2.08 -2.83
N TYR A 31 -1.38 -3.30 -2.35
CA TYR A 31 -1.43 -4.52 -3.14
C TYR A 31 -2.82 -5.10 -3.07
N GLU A 32 -3.36 -5.52 -4.21
CA GLU A 32 -4.52 -6.39 -4.29
C GLU A 32 -4.05 -7.75 -4.78
N ASP A 33 -4.43 -8.83 -4.10
CA ASP A 33 -4.03 -10.20 -4.46
C ASP A 33 -2.53 -10.37 -4.70
N ASN A 34 -1.74 -9.77 -3.80
CA ASN A 34 -0.27 -9.75 -3.83
C ASN A 34 0.35 -9.02 -5.05
N LYS A 35 -0.41 -8.20 -5.77
CA LYS A 35 0.10 -7.35 -6.86
C LYS A 35 -0.08 -5.87 -6.55
N PRO A 36 0.92 -5.01 -6.80
CA PRO A 36 0.78 -3.56 -6.63
C PRO A 36 -0.31 -3.05 -7.57
N LYS A 37 -1.35 -2.42 -7.02
CA LYS A 37 -2.49 -1.97 -7.82
C LYS A 37 -2.92 -0.54 -7.50
N TYR A 38 -2.86 -0.17 -6.23
CA TYR A 38 -3.31 1.14 -5.79
C TYR A 38 -2.21 1.96 -5.13
N PHE A 39 -2.38 3.27 -5.20
CA PHE A 39 -1.56 4.23 -4.48
C PHE A 39 -2.46 5.14 -3.65
N VAL A 40 -2.17 5.21 -2.36
CA VAL A 40 -2.88 6.07 -1.40
C VAL A 40 -1.92 7.16 -0.97
N ASP A 41 -2.37 8.41 -1.11
CA ASP A 41 -1.67 9.58 -0.61
C ASP A 41 -2.65 10.42 0.22
N CYS A 42 -2.60 10.25 1.55
CA CYS A 42 -3.53 10.94 2.44
C CYS A 42 -3.37 12.47 2.42
N PHE A 43 -2.33 13.04 1.81
CA PHE A 43 -2.19 14.48 1.69
C PHE A 43 -2.80 15.05 0.40
N LYS A 44 -3.09 14.19 -0.59
CA LYS A 44 -3.71 14.62 -1.85
C LYS A 44 -5.22 14.59 -1.77
N LEU A 45 -5.78 15.56 -1.04
CA LEU A 45 -7.22 15.65 -0.72
C LEU A 45 -8.13 16.00 -1.91
N GLU A 46 -7.55 16.43 -3.03
CA GLU A 46 -8.26 16.64 -4.30
C GLU A 46 -8.89 15.36 -4.86
N ILE A 47 -8.36 14.20 -4.46
CA ILE A 47 -8.89 12.88 -4.82
C ILE A 47 -9.78 12.42 -3.66
N GLU A 48 -11.06 12.19 -3.94
CA GLU A 48 -12.06 11.87 -2.91
C GLU A 48 -11.69 10.62 -2.10
N SER A 49 -11.29 9.53 -2.77
CA SER A 49 -10.79 8.33 -2.07
C SER A 49 -9.59 8.61 -1.15
N ASN A 50 -8.68 9.51 -1.50
CA ASN A 50 -7.57 9.89 -0.64
C ASN A 50 -8.03 10.75 0.55
N ALA A 51 -9.02 11.62 0.37
CA ALA A 51 -9.62 12.39 1.45
C ALA A 51 -10.32 11.47 2.47
N ILE A 52 -11.05 10.46 1.98
CA ILE A 52 -11.66 9.44 2.81
C ILE A 52 -10.58 8.62 3.55
N MET A 53 -9.55 8.16 2.85
CA MET A 53 -8.44 7.43 3.48
C MET A 53 -7.69 8.28 4.51
N ASN A 54 -7.54 9.59 4.28
CA ASN A 54 -6.99 10.52 5.27
C ASN A 54 -7.83 10.50 6.55
N ASN A 55 -9.15 10.62 6.45
CA ASN A 55 -10.03 10.56 7.60
C ASN A 55 -9.90 9.22 8.34
N LEU A 56 -10.00 8.11 7.60
CA LEU A 56 -9.93 6.75 8.14
C LEU A 56 -8.60 6.45 8.85
N VAL A 57 -7.48 6.93 8.32
CA VAL A 57 -6.15 6.59 8.83
C VAL A 57 -5.60 7.65 9.78
N LEU A 58 -5.58 8.92 9.34
CA LEU A 58 -4.93 10.00 10.09
C LEU A 58 -5.87 10.61 11.13
N CYS A 59 -7.09 11.01 10.76
CA CYS A 59 -8.01 11.66 11.70
C CYS A 59 -8.44 10.68 12.81
N ASN A 60 -8.78 9.44 12.43
CA ASN A 60 -9.19 8.41 13.39
C ASN A 60 -8.00 7.76 14.11
N LYS A 61 -6.75 8.12 13.76
CA LYS A 61 -5.51 7.55 14.29
C LYS A 61 -5.47 6.03 14.20
N GLU A 62 -6.05 5.49 13.13
CA GLU A 62 -6.15 4.06 12.90
C GLU A 62 -4.98 3.58 12.03
N PRO A 63 -4.28 2.49 12.38
CA PRO A 63 -3.28 1.91 11.52
C PRO A 63 -3.86 1.55 10.16
N ILE A 64 -3.12 1.85 9.09
CA ILE A 64 -3.54 1.54 7.71
C ILE A 64 -3.83 0.04 7.54
N GLU A 65 -3.11 -0.85 8.22
CA GLU A 65 -3.40 -2.29 8.19
C GLU A 65 -4.81 -2.63 8.68
N ASP A 66 -5.27 -1.99 9.76
CA ASP A 66 -6.59 -2.23 10.35
C ASP A 66 -7.69 -1.65 9.45
N VAL A 67 -7.43 -0.48 8.85
CA VAL A 67 -8.32 0.13 7.85
C VAL A 67 -8.48 -0.80 6.64
N LEU A 68 -7.37 -1.34 6.10
CA LEU A 68 -7.43 -2.29 4.98
C LEU A 68 -8.14 -3.59 5.36
N GLU A 69 -7.98 -4.08 6.58
CA GLU A 69 -8.70 -5.26 7.07
C GLU A 69 -10.21 -5.03 7.11
N LYS A 70 -10.66 -3.86 7.59
CA LYS A 70 -12.08 -3.47 7.57
C LYS A 70 -12.61 -3.40 6.14
N ILE A 71 -11.86 -2.80 5.22
CA ILE A 71 -12.23 -2.72 3.79
C ILE A 71 -12.34 -4.13 3.20
N ASN A 72 -11.36 -5.00 3.44
CA ASN A 72 -11.32 -6.38 2.94
C ASN A 72 -12.54 -7.18 3.39
N LYS A 73 -12.84 -7.16 4.69
CA LYS A 73 -13.98 -7.88 5.28
C LYS A 73 -15.31 -7.45 4.67
N ARG A 74 -15.51 -6.15 4.48
CA ARG A 74 -16.77 -5.59 3.97
C ARG A 74 -16.97 -5.89 2.48
N ASN A 75 -15.89 -5.84 1.70
CA ASN A 75 -15.97 -5.92 0.24
C ASN A 75 -15.61 -7.31 -0.32
N ASN A 76 -15.24 -8.28 0.53
CA ASN A 76 -14.74 -9.60 0.15
C ASN A 76 -13.59 -9.52 -0.87
N ILE A 77 -12.59 -8.68 -0.56
CA ILE A 77 -11.38 -8.46 -1.35
C ILE A 77 -10.13 -8.64 -0.48
N ASN A 78 -8.94 -8.54 -1.09
CA ASN A 78 -7.67 -8.80 -0.42
C ASN A 78 -6.63 -7.69 -0.68
N LEU A 79 -6.78 -6.58 0.04
CA LEU A 79 -5.84 -5.47 0.09
C LEU A 79 -4.78 -5.66 1.16
N SER A 80 -3.55 -5.25 0.87
CA SER A 80 -2.44 -5.30 1.82
C SER A 80 -1.35 -4.28 1.51
N ILE A 81 -0.48 -4.01 2.49
CA ILE A 81 0.79 -3.32 2.26
C ILE A 81 1.86 -4.38 2.03
N PRO A 82 2.80 -4.19 1.09
CA PRO A 82 3.85 -5.16 0.87
C PRO A 82 4.72 -5.33 2.12
N LYS A 83 4.71 -6.55 2.67
CA LYS A 83 5.57 -6.95 3.79
C LYS A 83 6.74 -7.79 3.28
N ILE A 84 7.96 -7.42 3.65
CA ILE A 84 9.11 -8.34 3.64
C ILE A 84 8.93 -9.27 4.85
N SER A 85 9.26 -10.55 4.70
CA SER A 85 9.26 -11.50 5.82
C SER A 85 9.89 -10.85 7.07
N ARG A 86 9.18 -10.96 8.21
CA ARG A 86 9.67 -10.49 9.51
C ARG A 86 10.64 -11.49 10.16
N ILE A 87 10.72 -12.71 9.63
CA ILE A 87 11.49 -13.81 10.20
C ILE A 87 12.77 -13.99 9.40
N GLY A 88 13.92 -13.91 10.08
CA GLY A 88 15.24 -14.21 9.53
C GLY A 88 15.95 -13.06 8.81
N PHE A 89 17.07 -13.39 8.19
CA PHE A 89 17.91 -12.42 7.46
C PHE A 89 17.27 -12.02 6.12
N LYS A 90 17.29 -10.72 5.81
CA LYS A 90 16.90 -10.18 4.52
C LYS A 90 18.06 -9.40 3.90
N LYS A 91 18.41 -9.73 2.65
CA LYS A 91 19.44 -9.02 1.89
C LYS A 91 18.83 -8.36 0.67
N LYS A 92 19.04 -7.05 0.52
CA LYS A 92 18.70 -6.34 -0.71
C LYS A 92 19.63 -6.81 -1.82
N LEU A 93 19.07 -7.33 -2.91
CA LEU A 93 19.84 -7.83 -4.06
C LEU A 93 19.96 -6.78 -5.16
N LYS A 94 18.82 -6.22 -5.57
CA LYS A 94 18.75 -5.19 -6.62
C LYS A 94 17.63 -4.21 -6.33
N SER A 95 17.74 -3.02 -6.92
CA SER A 95 16.75 -1.95 -6.82
C SER A 95 16.76 -1.17 -8.10
N VAL A 96 15.65 -1.24 -8.84
CA VAL A 96 15.52 -0.61 -10.16
C VAL A 96 14.35 0.37 -10.11
N PHE A 97 14.52 1.53 -10.73
CA PHE A 97 13.41 2.46 -10.89
C PHE A 97 12.44 1.93 -11.94
N THR A 98 11.16 1.95 -11.64
CA THR A 98 10.09 1.57 -12.57
C THR A 98 8.99 2.61 -12.55
N ASN A 99 8.27 2.74 -13.66
CA ASN A 99 7.07 3.57 -13.75
C ASN A 99 5.87 2.65 -13.72
N LEU A 100 5.07 2.74 -12.65
CA LEU A 100 3.78 2.06 -12.57
C LEU A 100 2.69 3.10 -12.48
N ASP A 101 1.60 2.86 -13.18
CA ASP A 101 0.38 3.63 -13.02
C ASP A 101 -0.50 2.93 -11.98
N LEU A 102 -0.50 3.50 -10.77
CA LEU A 102 -1.26 2.99 -9.64
C LEU A 102 -2.45 3.90 -9.41
N GLN A 103 -3.63 3.32 -9.44
CA GLN A 103 -4.87 4.08 -9.29
C GLN A 103 -5.18 4.33 -7.81
N PRO A 104 -6.01 5.32 -7.46
CA PRO A 104 -6.53 5.44 -6.11
C PRO A 104 -7.40 4.23 -5.72
N ILE A 105 -7.63 4.02 -4.42
CA ILE A 105 -8.56 2.98 -3.97
C ILE A 105 -9.99 3.34 -4.46
N PRO A 106 -10.75 2.37 -5.01
CA PRO A 106 -12.13 2.60 -5.42
C PRO A 106 -13.01 3.13 -4.28
N GLU A 107 -13.64 4.28 -4.49
CA GLU A 107 -14.49 4.97 -3.50
C GLU A 107 -15.65 4.08 -3.01
N LYS A 108 -16.21 3.23 -3.89
CA LYS A 108 -17.24 2.26 -3.53
C LYS A 108 -16.87 1.34 -2.37
N TRP A 109 -15.58 1.08 -2.15
CA TRP A 109 -15.10 0.26 -1.04
C TRP A 109 -14.96 1.02 0.27
N LEU A 110 -14.97 2.35 0.19
CA LEU A 110 -14.77 3.29 1.28
C LEU A 110 -16.06 3.96 1.75
N ALA A 111 -17.19 3.72 1.07
CA ALA A 111 -18.49 4.38 1.29
C ALA A 111 -19.08 4.27 2.71
N TYR A 112 -18.44 3.52 3.62
CA TYR A 112 -18.86 3.41 5.02
C TYR A 112 -18.25 4.45 5.96
N SER A 113 -17.34 5.29 5.46
CA SER A 113 -16.71 6.36 6.24
C SER A 113 -17.51 7.67 6.25
N LEU A 114 -18.66 7.70 5.55
CA LEU A 114 -19.56 8.84 5.46
C LEU A 114 -20.71 8.68 6.45
#